data_AF-A0A7S0QMS6-F1
#
_entry.id   AF-A0A7S0QMS6-F1
#
_cell.length_a   1.000
_cell.length_b   1.000
_cell.length_c   1.000
_cell.angle_alpha   90.00
_cell.angle_beta   90.00
_cell.angle_gamma   90.00
#
_symmetry.space_group_name_H-M   'P 1'
#
loop_
_entity.id
_entity.type
_entity.pdbx_description
1 polymer ?
#
loop_
_entity_poly.entity_id
_entity_poly.type
_entity_poly.pdbx_seq_one_letter_code
_entity_poly.pdbx_strand_id
1 'polypeptide(L)'
;SGIPEIKTILGGFVMKGFLGARTLVIKSVALVLSIASGMGVGLEAAYIHIACCVANVSARFFSKYATSEVKKRELLSGAAAAGISVAFGAPVGGVLFSLEEVSSHFPPKTMWRSFFCASAAVLAMEQFNPINGGKLVMFEVTFHHHWKLFELLFFALLGAVGGLVGAVFIRLNSAVVRFRRTSQLKKWPLTEVALATLVVGAVNYPSFFLRQDSLQLLSTLFGDCKHLPPAGRA
;
A
#
# COMPACT_ATOMS: atom_id res chain seq x y z
N SER A 1 2.05 4.85 8.89
CA SER A 1 0.75 4.38 8.37
C SER A 1 -0.24 5.55 8.38
N GLY A 2 -1.34 5.45 7.63
CA GLY A 2 -2.40 6.48 7.62
C GLY A 2 -3.82 5.92 7.43
N ILE A 3 -3.97 4.62 7.18
CA ILE A 3 -5.27 3.98 6.93
C ILE A 3 -6.17 4.02 8.17
N PRO A 4 -5.70 3.65 9.39
CA PRO A 4 -6.56 3.71 10.58
C PRO A 4 -7.11 5.11 10.84
N GLU A 5 -6.28 6.13 10.67
CA GLU A 5 -6.68 7.52 10.85
C GLU A 5 -7.67 7.97 9.75
N ILE A 6 -7.45 7.59 8.49
CA ILE A 6 -8.42 7.87 7.41
C ILE A 6 -9.75 7.17 7.68
N LYS A 7 -9.72 5.92 8.16
CA LYS A 7 -10.92 5.17 8.55
C LYS A 7 -11.67 5.87 9.67
N THR A 8 -10.97 6.44 10.66
CA THR A 8 -11.63 7.25 11.70
C THR A 8 -12.22 8.56 11.15
N ILE A 9 -11.59 9.18 10.14
CA ILE A 9 -12.11 10.39 9.50
C ILE A 9 -13.38 10.11 8.70
N LEU A 10 -13.38 9.01 7.95
CA LEU A 10 -14.56 8.53 7.22
C LEU A 10 -15.67 8.07 8.16
N GLY A 11 -15.30 7.49 9.30
CA GLY A 11 -16.22 7.06 10.35
C GLY A 11 -16.91 8.18 11.13
N GLY A 12 -16.47 9.44 10.98
CA GLY A 12 -17.15 10.57 11.64
C GLY A 12 -16.23 11.62 12.26
N PHE A 13 -14.99 11.26 12.57
CA PHE A 13 -14.13 12.07 13.44
C PHE A 13 -13.28 13.07 12.64
N VAL A 14 -13.31 14.34 13.01
CA VAL A 14 -12.52 15.36 12.32
C VAL A 14 -11.15 15.51 12.99
N MET A 15 -10.10 15.00 12.34
CA MET A 15 -8.70 15.20 12.76
C MET A 15 -8.09 16.40 12.04
N LYS A 16 -7.98 17.54 12.74
CA LYS A 16 -7.38 18.76 12.19
C LYS A 16 -5.87 18.57 11.97
N GLY A 17 -5.37 19.02 10.82
CA GLY A 17 -3.94 19.00 10.48
C GLY A 17 -3.42 17.69 9.87
N PHE A 18 -4.14 16.57 9.98
CA PHE A 18 -3.73 15.29 9.42
C PHE A 18 -3.67 15.30 7.88
N LEU A 19 -4.74 15.81 7.25
CA LEU A 19 -4.87 15.94 5.79
C LEU A 19 -4.35 17.29 5.25
N GLY A 20 -3.27 17.82 5.83
CA GLY A 20 -2.72 19.14 5.48
C GLY A 20 -1.81 19.13 4.25
N ALA A 21 -1.62 20.31 3.63
CA ALA A 21 -0.61 20.48 2.56
C ALA A 21 0.82 20.27 3.06
N ARG A 22 1.11 20.65 4.32
CA ARG A 22 2.42 20.39 4.95
C ARG A 22 2.69 18.90 5.12
N THR A 23 1.68 18.12 5.54
CA THR A 23 1.83 16.66 5.70
C THR A 23 1.98 15.98 4.35
N LEU A 24 1.31 16.47 3.29
CA LEU A 24 1.51 16.03 1.92
C LEU A 24 2.98 16.13 1.50
N VAL A 25 3.58 17.31 1.57
CA VAL A 25 4.97 17.54 1.11
C VAL A 25 5.96 16.70 1.89
N ILE A 26 5.87 16.72 3.23
CA ILE A 26 6.79 15.96 4.09
C ILE A 26 6.68 14.46 3.81
N LYS A 27 5.46 13.94 3.66
CA LYS A 27 5.24 12.50 3.47
C LYS A 27 5.65 12.03 2.08
N SER A 28 5.46 12.84 1.05
CA SER A 28 5.96 12.53 -0.31
C SER A 28 7.48 12.44 -0.34
N VAL A 29 8.20 13.41 0.23
CA VAL A 29 9.67 13.38 0.30
C VAL A 29 10.15 12.21 1.16
N ALA A 30 9.53 11.98 2.31
CA ALA A 30 9.89 10.87 3.20
C ALA A 30 9.66 9.49 2.54
N LEU A 31 8.60 9.35 1.74
CA LEU A 31 8.33 8.12 1.00
C LEU A 31 9.41 7.85 -0.04
N VAL A 32 9.80 8.87 -0.82
CA VAL A 32 10.88 8.75 -1.81
C VAL A 32 12.20 8.34 -1.14
N LEU A 33 12.56 8.98 -0.02
CA LEU A 33 13.77 8.63 0.73
C LEU A 33 13.69 7.21 1.33
N SER A 34 12.52 6.79 1.81
CA SER A 34 12.33 5.44 2.36
C SER A 34 12.50 4.37 1.28
N ILE A 35 11.95 4.59 0.08
CA ILE A 35 12.12 3.66 -1.04
C ILE A 35 13.57 3.65 -1.52
N ALA A 36 14.19 4.83 -1.66
CA ALA A 36 15.60 4.95 -2.05
C ALA A 36 16.57 4.27 -1.05
N SER A 37 16.19 4.19 0.23
CA SER A 37 16.97 3.48 1.24
C SER A 37 16.91 1.95 1.16
N GLY A 38 16.07 1.39 0.28
CA GLY A 38 15.93 -0.06 0.10
C GLY A 38 15.25 -0.77 1.28
N MET A 39 14.57 -0.02 2.15
CA MET A 39 13.82 -0.62 3.26
C MET A 39 12.51 -1.23 2.76
N GLY A 40 12.20 -2.46 3.20
CA GLY A 40 10.93 -3.14 2.94
C GLY A 40 9.74 -2.53 3.71
N VAL A 41 9.43 -1.26 3.43
CA VAL A 41 8.31 -0.54 4.04
C VAL A 41 7.12 -0.55 3.08
N GLY A 42 5.93 -0.85 3.60
CA GLY A 42 4.69 -0.82 2.82
C GLY A 42 4.36 0.58 2.30
N LEU A 43 4.45 0.74 0.98
CA LEU A 43 4.16 1.99 0.25
C LEU A 43 2.65 2.25 0.06
N GLU A 44 1.84 1.21 0.00
CA GLU A 44 0.40 1.26 -0.28
C GLU A 44 -0.34 2.23 0.65
N ALA A 45 -0.16 2.07 1.97
CA ALA A 45 -0.78 2.92 2.98
C ALA A 45 -0.30 4.38 2.93
N ALA A 46 0.89 4.64 2.41
CA ALA A 46 1.41 5.99 2.22
C ALA A 46 0.74 6.67 1.02
N TYR A 47 0.58 5.96 -0.10
CA TYR A 47 -0.11 6.46 -1.29
C TYR A 47 -1.57 6.83 -1.02
N ILE A 48 -2.32 6.00 -0.29
CA ILE A 48 -3.69 6.30 0.14
C ILE A 48 -3.75 7.66 0.84
N HIS A 49 -2.85 7.86 1.81
CA HIS A 49 -2.84 9.08 2.60
C HIS A 49 -2.44 10.31 1.80
N ILE A 50 -1.44 10.19 0.93
CA ILE A 50 -1.03 11.27 0.02
C ILE A 50 -2.19 11.67 -0.88
N ALA A 51 -2.90 10.70 -1.48
CA ALA A 51 -4.07 10.94 -2.31
C ALA A 51 -5.21 11.63 -1.52
N CYS A 52 -5.49 11.19 -0.29
CA CYS A 52 -6.47 11.86 0.57
C CYS A 52 -6.05 13.29 0.95
N CYS A 53 -4.76 13.55 1.18
CA CYS A 53 -4.26 14.90 1.42
C CYS A 53 -4.48 15.80 0.18
N VAL A 54 -4.16 15.31 -1.01
CA VAL A 54 -4.42 16.03 -2.27
C VAL A 54 -5.91 16.33 -2.40
N ALA A 55 -6.76 15.34 -2.21
CA ALA A 55 -8.21 15.53 -2.28
C ALA A 55 -8.74 16.54 -1.25
N ASN A 56 -8.22 16.54 -0.02
CA ASN A 56 -8.60 17.51 1.00
C ASN A 56 -8.13 18.93 0.69
N VAL A 57 -6.95 19.09 0.07
CA VAL A 57 -6.47 20.40 -0.42
C VAL A 57 -7.32 20.87 -1.60
N SER A 58 -7.58 19.98 -2.58
CA SER A 58 -8.44 20.26 -3.73
C SER A 58 -9.88 20.61 -3.32
N ALA A 59 -10.43 19.97 -2.29
CA ALA A 59 -11.78 20.23 -1.78
C ALA A 59 -11.95 21.68 -1.30
N ARG A 60 -10.89 22.35 -0.86
CA ARG A 60 -10.96 23.75 -0.37
C ARG A 60 -11.28 24.74 -1.49
N PHE A 61 -10.92 24.41 -2.74
CA PHE A 61 -11.20 25.27 -3.90
C PHE A 61 -12.66 25.17 -4.36
N PHE A 62 -13.41 24.17 -3.90
CA PHE A 62 -14.79 23.95 -4.31
C PHE A 62 -15.73 24.07 -3.09
N SER A 63 -16.52 25.14 -3.04
CA SER A 63 -17.43 25.44 -1.91
C SER A 63 -18.37 24.28 -1.56
N LYS A 64 -18.83 23.52 -2.56
CA LYS A 64 -19.68 22.33 -2.41
C LYS A 64 -19.05 21.22 -1.55
N TYR A 65 -17.73 21.03 -1.64
CA TYR A 65 -17.00 20.00 -0.90
C TYR A 65 -16.37 20.57 0.37
N ALA A 66 -16.05 21.86 0.40
CA ALA A 66 -15.55 22.54 1.59
C ALA A 66 -16.62 22.67 2.70
N THR A 67 -17.88 22.87 2.34
CA THR A 67 -18.99 23.09 3.29
C THR A 67 -19.68 21.81 3.76
N SER A 68 -19.68 20.75 2.93
CA SER A 68 -20.37 19.50 3.22
C SER A 68 -19.41 18.38 3.57
N GLU A 69 -19.34 18.02 4.86
CA GLU A 69 -18.49 16.93 5.35
C GLU A 69 -18.89 15.56 4.77
N VAL A 70 -20.17 15.34 4.45
CA VAL A 70 -20.64 14.11 3.78
C VAL A 70 -20.00 13.98 2.38
N LYS A 71 -20.11 15.03 1.55
CA LYS A 71 -19.54 15.02 0.20
C LYS A 71 -18.01 14.97 0.22
N LYS A 72 -17.40 15.57 1.23
CA LYS A 72 -15.96 15.49 1.46
C LYS A 72 -15.51 14.07 1.80
N ARG A 73 -16.26 13.32 2.62
CA ARG A 73 -15.98 11.89 2.89
C ARG A 73 -16.15 11.02 1.65
N GLU A 74 -17.14 11.30 0.81
CA GLU A 74 -17.26 10.63 -0.51
C GLU A 74 -16.03 10.90 -1.37
N LEU A 75 -15.57 12.15 -1.44
CA LEU A 75 -14.36 12.53 -2.16
C LEU A 75 -13.10 11.86 -1.60
N LEU A 76 -12.95 11.80 -0.28
CA LEU A 76 -11.82 11.13 0.39
C LEU A 76 -11.82 9.62 0.13
N SER A 77 -12.99 8.98 0.09
CA SER A 77 -13.11 7.55 -0.23
C SER A 77 -12.71 7.26 -1.68
N GLY A 78 -13.10 8.14 -2.62
CA GLY A 78 -12.66 8.04 -4.01
C GLY A 78 -11.17 8.32 -4.19
N ALA A 79 -10.62 9.27 -3.45
CA ALA A 79 -9.18 9.54 -3.44
C ALA A 79 -8.37 8.38 -2.87
N ALA A 80 -8.86 7.74 -1.80
CA ALA A 80 -8.26 6.53 -1.26
C ALA A 80 -8.24 5.41 -2.31
N ALA A 81 -9.36 5.18 -3.01
CA ALA A 81 -9.42 4.22 -4.10
C ALA A 81 -8.38 4.52 -5.19
N ALA A 82 -8.33 5.76 -5.68
CA ALA A 82 -7.37 6.18 -6.70
C ALA A 82 -5.91 6.02 -6.26
N GLY A 83 -5.57 6.36 -5.01
CA GLY A 83 -4.22 6.17 -4.47
C GLY A 83 -3.75 4.72 -4.46
N ILE A 84 -4.66 3.79 -4.15
CA ILE A 84 -4.38 2.33 -4.16
C ILE A 84 -4.30 1.80 -5.57
N SER A 85 -5.23 2.23 -6.43
CA SER A 85 -5.21 1.86 -7.84
C SER A 85 -3.90 2.26 -8.52
N VAL A 86 -3.36 3.45 -8.22
CA VAL A 86 -2.04 3.86 -8.71
C VAL A 86 -0.92 3.04 -8.09
N ALA A 87 -0.98 2.68 -6.80
CA ALA A 87 0.05 1.87 -6.16
C ALA A 87 0.16 0.45 -6.77
N PHE A 88 -0.96 -0.13 -7.22
CA PHE A 88 -0.99 -1.49 -7.77
C PHE A 88 -1.16 -1.56 -9.30
N GLY A 89 -1.44 -0.45 -9.98
CA GLY A 89 -1.80 -0.44 -11.40
C GLY A 89 -3.15 -1.11 -11.70
N ALA A 90 -4.02 -1.31 -10.69
CA ALA A 90 -5.27 -2.06 -10.82
C ALA A 90 -6.48 -1.22 -10.37
N PRO A 91 -7.24 -0.60 -11.30
CA PRO A 91 -8.33 0.30 -10.94
C PRO A 91 -9.49 -0.40 -10.23
N VAL A 92 -9.92 -1.57 -10.72
CA VAL A 92 -11.00 -2.36 -10.10
C VAL A 92 -10.61 -2.80 -8.68
N GLY A 93 -9.40 -3.35 -8.53
CA GLY A 93 -8.89 -3.83 -7.24
C GLY A 93 -8.79 -2.71 -6.20
N GLY A 94 -8.29 -1.53 -6.58
CA GLY A 94 -8.18 -0.39 -5.65
C GLY A 94 -9.53 0.16 -5.18
N VAL A 95 -10.57 0.13 -6.02
CA VAL A 95 -11.93 0.53 -5.61
C VAL A 95 -12.54 -0.49 -4.66
N LEU A 96 -12.40 -1.79 -4.95
CA LEU A 96 -12.88 -2.85 -4.05
C LEU A 96 -12.17 -2.80 -2.70
N PHE A 97 -10.85 -2.58 -2.69
CA PHE A 97 -10.10 -2.41 -1.45
C PHE A 97 -10.59 -1.20 -0.66
N SER A 98 -10.82 -0.05 -1.31
CA SER A 98 -11.33 1.15 -0.62
C SER A 98 -12.71 0.91 -0.02
N LEU A 99 -13.55 0.12 -0.70
CA LEU A 99 -14.86 -0.30 -0.20
C LEU A 99 -14.75 -1.23 1.01
N GLU A 100 -13.86 -2.21 0.98
CA GLU A 100 -13.72 -3.23 2.02
C GLU A 100 -13.01 -2.70 3.27
N GLU A 101 -11.89 -2.01 3.09
CA GLU A 101 -10.99 -1.66 4.20
C GLU A 101 -11.15 -0.22 4.70
N VAL A 102 -11.39 0.73 3.79
CA VAL A 102 -11.25 2.17 4.09
C VAL A 102 -12.59 2.80 4.44
N SER A 103 -13.66 2.48 3.72
CA SER A 103 -14.96 3.14 3.85
C SER A 103 -15.99 2.29 4.60
N SER A 104 -16.64 2.86 5.61
CA SER A 104 -17.77 2.19 6.30
C SER A 104 -19.10 2.32 5.55
N HIS A 105 -19.22 3.31 4.67
CA HIS A 105 -20.43 3.55 3.89
C HIS A 105 -20.08 4.04 2.50
N PHE A 106 -20.39 3.23 1.48
CA PHE A 106 -19.95 3.46 0.11
C PHE A 106 -21.15 3.40 -0.86
N PRO A 107 -21.84 4.53 -1.10
CA PRO A 107 -23.04 4.52 -1.93
C PRO A 107 -22.69 4.20 -3.40
N PRO A 108 -23.58 3.53 -4.15
CA PRO A 108 -23.29 3.09 -5.53
C PRO A 108 -22.88 4.22 -6.48
N LYS A 109 -23.42 5.43 -6.27
CA LYS A 109 -23.03 6.63 -7.03
C LYS A 109 -21.57 7.03 -6.79
N THR A 110 -21.09 6.89 -5.56
CA THR A 110 -19.70 7.18 -5.18
C THR A 110 -18.77 6.08 -5.64
N MET A 111 -19.22 4.83 -5.64
CA MET A 111 -18.49 3.72 -6.26
C MET A 111 -18.17 4.01 -7.71
N TRP A 112 -19.17 4.42 -8.48
CA TRP A 112 -18.95 4.64 -9.90
C TRP A 112 -18.02 5.81 -10.18
N ARG A 113 -18.17 6.92 -9.43
CA ARG A 113 -17.24 8.06 -9.48
C ARG A 113 -15.82 7.67 -9.08
N SER A 114 -15.67 6.84 -8.05
CA SER A 114 -14.37 6.37 -7.57
C SER A 114 -13.68 5.49 -8.61
N PHE A 115 -14.43 4.65 -9.32
CA PHE A 115 -13.90 3.86 -10.42
C PHE A 115 -13.40 4.73 -11.58
N PHE A 116 -14.18 5.71 -12.03
CA PHE A 116 -13.72 6.64 -13.07
C PHE A 116 -12.45 7.39 -12.62
N CYS A 117 -12.41 7.85 -11.37
CA CYS A 117 -11.24 8.53 -10.81
C CYS A 117 -10.01 7.61 -10.76
N ALA A 118 -10.18 6.37 -10.29
CA ALA A 118 -9.13 5.35 -10.21
C ALA A 118 -8.57 4.99 -11.59
N SER A 119 -9.45 4.72 -12.56
CA SER A 119 -9.07 4.41 -13.95
C SER A 119 -8.32 5.57 -14.59
N ALA A 120 -8.79 6.82 -14.43
CA ALA A 120 -8.09 7.99 -14.92
C ALA A 120 -6.71 8.16 -14.27
N ALA A 121 -6.59 7.90 -12.97
CA ALA A 121 -5.32 7.99 -12.26
C ALA A 121 -4.30 6.93 -12.72
N VAL A 122 -4.74 5.69 -12.94
CA VAL A 122 -3.90 4.61 -13.47
C VAL A 122 -3.46 4.91 -14.91
N LEU A 123 -4.37 5.37 -15.78
CA LEU A 123 -4.03 5.76 -17.15
C LEU A 123 -3.04 6.92 -17.18
N ALA A 124 -3.20 7.91 -16.29
CA ALA A 124 -2.25 9.00 -16.16
C ALA A 124 -0.88 8.50 -15.69
N MET A 125 -0.84 7.64 -14.67
CA MET A 125 0.41 7.03 -14.21
C MET A 125 1.13 6.31 -15.35
N GLU A 126 0.41 5.52 -16.15
CA GLU A 126 0.98 4.77 -17.27
C GLU A 126 1.57 5.69 -18.34
N GLN A 127 0.88 6.79 -18.67
CA GLN A 127 1.38 7.78 -19.63
C GLN A 127 2.66 8.48 -19.14
N PHE A 128 2.81 8.65 -17.83
CA PHE A 128 3.99 9.28 -17.21
C PHE A 128 5.10 8.28 -16.85
N ASN A 129 4.95 7.00 -17.17
CA ASN A 129 5.94 5.98 -16.88
C ASN A 129 6.72 5.59 -18.16
N PRO A 130 7.77 6.33 -18.54
CA PRO A 130 8.55 6.03 -19.74
C PRO A 130 9.40 4.75 -19.62
N ILE A 131 9.46 4.12 -18.44
CA ILE A 131 10.41 3.04 -18.13
C ILE A 131 9.77 1.64 -18.29
N ASN A 132 8.44 1.51 -18.21
CA ASN A 132 7.76 0.20 -18.19
C ASN A 132 7.42 -0.41 -19.57
N GLY A 133 7.93 0.15 -20.67
CA GLY A 133 7.92 -0.52 -21.98
C GLY A 133 6.55 -0.97 -22.50
N GLY A 134 5.45 -0.33 -22.06
CA GLY A 134 4.08 -0.63 -22.52
C GLY A 134 3.40 -1.82 -21.85
N LYS A 135 3.92 -2.34 -20.73
CA LYS A 135 3.25 -3.40 -19.96
C LYS A 135 2.21 -2.80 -19.00
N LEU A 136 0.93 -2.96 -19.36
CA LEU A 136 -0.25 -2.50 -18.61
C LEU A 136 -0.41 -3.12 -17.21
N VAL A 137 0.29 -4.22 -16.91
CA VAL A 137 0.16 -4.96 -15.64
C VAL A 137 1.56 -5.23 -15.08
N MET A 138 1.76 -4.89 -13.80
CA MET A 138 3.06 -4.99 -13.12
C MET A 138 3.61 -6.42 -13.05
N PHE A 139 2.73 -7.44 -13.05
CA PHE A 139 3.08 -8.86 -12.98
C PHE A 139 2.27 -9.64 -14.02
N GLU A 140 2.91 -10.01 -15.13
CA GLU A 140 2.34 -10.87 -16.15
C GLU A 140 2.80 -12.31 -15.90
N VAL A 141 1.84 -13.23 -15.73
CA VAL A 141 2.11 -14.66 -15.53
C VAL A 141 1.51 -15.44 -16.69
N THR A 142 2.36 -16.14 -17.44
CA THR A 142 1.94 -17.01 -18.54
C THR A 142 1.66 -18.42 -18.02
N PHE A 143 0.39 -18.78 -17.92
CA PHE A 143 0.00 -20.15 -17.52
C PHE A 143 0.04 -21.09 -18.72
N HIS A 144 0.84 -22.15 -18.64
CA HIS A 144 0.95 -23.17 -19.70
C HIS A 144 0.07 -24.40 -19.47
N HIS A 145 -0.53 -24.55 -18.28
CA HIS A 145 -1.32 -25.73 -17.91
C HIS A 145 -2.65 -25.34 -17.27
N HIS A 146 -3.69 -26.12 -17.54
CA HIS A 146 -5.01 -25.97 -16.93
C HIS A 146 -5.05 -26.64 -15.55
N TRP A 147 -5.68 -25.95 -14.61
CA TRP A 147 -5.87 -26.41 -13.23
C TRP A 147 -6.72 -27.68 -13.17
N LYS A 148 -6.33 -28.62 -12.31
CA LYS A 148 -7.13 -29.82 -12.03
C LYS A 148 -7.92 -29.63 -10.74
N LEU A 149 -9.13 -30.18 -10.68
CA LEU A 149 -10.03 -30.05 -9.51
C LEU A 149 -9.40 -30.48 -8.17
N PHE A 150 -8.50 -31.47 -8.17
CA PHE A 150 -7.84 -31.91 -6.93
C PHE A 150 -6.86 -30.86 -6.36
N GLU A 151 -6.33 -29.97 -7.21
CA GLU A 151 -5.38 -28.91 -6.79
C GLU A 151 -6.08 -27.84 -5.94
N LEU A 152 -7.41 -27.73 -6.05
CA LEU A 152 -8.22 -26.83 -5.21
C LEU A 152 -8.11 -27.15 -3.72
N LEU A 153 -7.93 -28.43 -3.37
CA LEU A 153 -7.72 -28.83 -1.97
C LEU A 153 -6.41 -28.26 -1.42
N PHE A 154 -5.34 -28.28 -2.23
CA PHE A 154 -4.05 -27.70 -1.84
C PHE A 154 -4.12 -26.17 -1.78
N PHE A 155 -4.87 -25.51 -2.67
CA PHE A 155 -5.11 -24.07 -2.57
C PHE A 155 -5.91 -23.68 -1.33
N ALA A 156 -6.91 -24.48 -0.94
CA ALA A 156 -7.67 -24.26 0.29
C ALA A 156 -6.79 -24.43 1.53
N LEU A 157 -5.93 -25.46 1.56
CA LEU A 157 -4.97 -25.66 2.65
C LEU A 157 -3.97 -24.50 2.73
N LEU A 158 -3.44 -24.05 1.60
CA LEU A 158 -2.54 -22.90 1.53
C LEU A 158 -3.22 -21.63 2.06
N GLY A 159 -4.48 -21.40 1.71
CA GLY A 159 -5.29 -20.30 2.25
C GLY A 159 -5.46 -20.38 3.77
N ALA A 160 -5.74 -21.57 4.30
CA ALA A 160 -5.87 -21.78 5.75
C ALA A 160 -4.55 -21.53 6.50
N VAL A 161 -3.44 -22.04 5.97
CA VAL A 161 -2.09 -21.81 6.54
C VAL A 161 -1.73 -20.33 6.45
N GLY A 162 -1.97 -19.68 5.31
CA GLY A 162 -1.75 -18.24 5.12
C GLY A 162 -2.55 -17.40 6.12
N GLY A 163 -3.82 -17.74 6.35
CA GLY A 163 -4.65 -17.08 7.35
C GLY A 163 -4.11 -17.25 8.79
N LEU A 164 -3.64 -18.44 9.14
CA LEU A 164 -3.03 -18.70 10.45
C LEU A 164 -1.73 -17.91 10.65
N VAL A 165 -0.84 -17.92 9.66
CA VAL A 165 0.41 -17.14 9.68
C VAL A 165 0.10 -15.65 9.78
N GLY A 166 -0.89 -15.14 9.04
CA GLY A 166 -1.35 -13.76 9.12
C GLY A 166 -1.88 -13.40 10.51
N ALA A 167 -2.67 -14.27 11.14
CA ALA A 167 -3.19 -14.05 12.50
C ALA A 167 -2.06 -14.00 13.55
N VAL A 168 -1.06 -14.88 13.44
CA VAL A 168 0.14 -14.86 14.29
C VAL A 168 0.93 -13.58 14.07
N PHE A 169 1.14 -13.18 12.81
CA PHE A 169 1.84 -11.94 12.47
C PHE A 169 1.16 -10.70 13.07
N ILE A 170 -0.17 -10.58 12.97
CA ILE A 170 -0.92 -9.46 13.56
C ILE A 170 -0.77 -9.43 15.08
N ARG A 171 -0.81 -10.59 15.75
CA ARG A 171 -0.60 -10.69 17.19
C ARG A 171 0.81 -10.28 17.61
N LEU A 172 1.83 -10.75 16.89
CA LEU A 172 3.23 -10.40 17.14
C LEU A 172 3.46 -8.89 16.92
N ASN A 173 2.97 -8.33 15.82
CA ASN A 173 3.07 -6.89 15.55
C ASN A 173 2.37 -6.08 16.66
N SER A 174 1.18 -6.49 17.08
CA SER A 174 0.45 -5.84 18.18
C SER A 174 1.20 -5.93 19.51
N ALA A 175 1.85 -7.05 19.80
CA ALA A 175 2.67 -7.24 20.99
C ALA A 175 3.92 -6.34 20.96
N VAL A 176 4.62 -6.25 19.83
CA VAL A 176 5.78 -5.36 19.65
C VAL A 176 5.38 -3.90 19.81
N VAL A 177 4.27 -3.47 19.20
CA VAL A 177 3.76 -2.09 19.36
C VAL A 177 3.42 -1.80 20.82
N ARG A 178 2.79 -2.75 21.53
CA ARG A 178 2.48 -2.61 22.96
C ARG A 178 3.76 -2.50 23.80
N PHE A 179 4.74 -3.36 23.54
CA PHE A 179 6.04 -3.35 24.22
C PHE A 179 6.79 -2.02 24.00
N ARG A 180 6.82 -1.51 22.76
CA ARG A 180 7.43 -0.20 22.45
C ARG A 180 6.76 0.95 23.20
N ARG A 181 5.43 0.88 23.42
CA ARG A 181 4.70 1.91 24.19
C ARG A 181 5.01 1.87 25.70
N THR A 182 5.29 0.70 26.27
CA THR A 182 5.57 0.52 27.70
C THR A 182 7.05 0.62 28.05
N SER A 183 7.94 0.43 27.08
CA SER A 183 9.39 0.46 27.28
C SER A 183 10.00 1.87 27.23
N GLN A 184 11.23 2.02 27.73
CA GLN A 184 12.04 3.24 27.65
C GLN A 184 12.41 3.63 26.21
N LEU A 185 12.21 2.72 25.24
CA LEU A 185 12.42 2.94 23.80
C LEU A 185 11.67 4.17 23.26
N LYS A 186 10.54 4.53 23.88
CA LYS A 186 9.79 5.76 23.54
C LYS A 186 10.63 7.04 23.63
N LYS A 187 11.66 7.07 24.49
CA LYS A 187 12.47 8.27 24.73
C LYS A 187 13.39 8.63 23.56
N TRP A 188 13.78 7.65 22.73
CA TRP A 188 14.78 7.83 21.67
C TRP A 188 14.33 7.23 20.33
N PRO A 189 13.30 7.80 19.67
CA PRO A 189 12.73 7.21 18.46
C PRO A 189 13.69 7.21 17.26
N LEU A 190 14.56 8.21 17.15
CA LEU A 190 15.51 8.30 16.03
C LEU A 190 16.62 7.24 16.12
N THR A 191 17.18 7.01 17.31
CA THR A 191 18.21 6.00 17.51
C THR A 191 17.66 4.59 17.35
N GLU A 192 16.40 4.37 17.77
CA GLU A 192 15.71 3.09 17.57
C GLU A 192 15.54 2.76 16.09
N VAL A 193 15.09 3.73 15.28
CA VAL A 193 14.96 3.53 13.83
C VAL A 193 16.31 3.31 13.19
N ALA A 194 17.33 4.12 13.53
CA ALA A 194 18.68 3.97 12.99
C ALA A 194 19.33 2.61 13.35
N LEU A 195 19.12 2.13 14.58
CA LEU A 195 19.60 0.81 14.98
C LEU A 195 18.85 -0.30 14.23
N ALA A 196 17.51 -0.20 14.13
CA ALA A 196 16.71 -1.17 13.42
C ALA A 196 17.09 -1.26 11.93
N THR A 197 17.34 -0.13 11.27
CA THR A 197 17.78 -0.11 9.87
C THR A 197 19.18 -0.69 9.72
N LEU A 198 20.10 -0.42 10.64
CA LEU A 198 21.44 -1.00 10.64
C LEU A 198 21.36 -2.53 10.80
N VAL A 199 20.57 -3.02 11.74
CA VAL A 199 20.38 -4.46 11.97
C VAL A 199 19.77 -5.13 10.73
N VAL A 200 18.70 -4.55 10.17
CA VAL A 200 18.07 -5.08 8.95
C VAL A 200 19.04 -5.07 7.78
N GLY A 201 19.81 -3.99 7.60
CA GLY A 201 20.84 -3.89 6.58
C GLY A 201 21.93 -4.96 6.73
N ALA A 202 22.43 -5.18 7.95
CA ALA A 202 23.44 -6.19 8.24
C ALA A 202 22.95 -7.63 8.00
N VAL A 203 21.68 -7.91 8.34
CA VAL A 203 21.06 -9.22 8.14
C VAL A 203 20.73 -9.48 6.67
N ASN A 204 20.28 -8.46 5.93
CA ASN A 204 19.91 -8.61 4.53
C ASN A 204 21.12 -8.66 3.58
N TYR A 205 22.23 -8.00 3.95
CA TYR A 205 23.46 -7.94 3.15
C TYR A 205 24.01 -9.31 2.67
N PRO A 206 24.14 -10.34 3.52
CA PRO A 206 24.70 -11.63 3.10
C PRO A 206 23.77 -12.45 2.19
N SER A 207 22.46 -12.16 2.18
CA SER A 207 21.48 -12.97 1.47
C SER A 207 21.05 -12.31 0.16
N PHE A 208 21.27 -12.99 -0.96
CA PHE A 208 20.89 -12.49 -2.29
C PHE A 208 19.40 -12.13 -2.40
N PHE A 209 18.51 -12.98 -1.88
CA PHE A 209 17.06 -12.78 -1.97
C PHE A 209 16.55 -11.64 -1.07
N LEU A 210 17.07 -11.48 0.16
CA LEU A 210 16.60 -10.38 1.04
C LEU A 210 17.22 -9.03 0.68
N ARG A 211 18.24 -9.00 -0.20
CA ARG A 211 18.81 -7.76 -0.73
C ARG A 211 17.98 -7.15 -1.86
N GLN A 212 17.20 -7.96 -2.58
CA GLN A 212 16.39 -7.47 -3.70
C GLN A 212 15.20 -6.63 -3.22
N ASP A 213 14.79 -5.68 -4.07
CA ASP A 213 13.58 -4.91 -3.80
C ASP A 213 12.34 -5.82 -3.79
N SER A 214 11.39 -5.49 -2.93
CA SER A 214 10.17 -6.28 -2.71
C SER A 214 9.38 -6.56 -3.99
N LEU A 215 9.29 -5.59 -4.91
CA LEU A 215 8.57 -5.75 -6.17
C LEU A 215 9.34 -6.67 -7.14
N GLN A 216 10.67 -6.57 -7.17
CA GLN A 216 11.51 -7.46 -7.99
C GLN A 216 11.50 -8.90 -7.47
N LEU A 217 11.52 -9.07 -6.14
CA LEU A 217 11.41 -10.37 -5.51
C LEU A 217 10.05 -11.02 -5.84
N LEU A 218 8.96 -10.25 -5.76
CA LEU A 218 7.62 -10.74 -6.12
C LEU A 218 7.54 -11.13 -7.60
N SER A 219 8.12 -10.32 -8.50
CA SER A 219 8.20 -10.65 -9.93
C SER A 219 9.01 -11.93 -10.18
N THR A 220 10.10 -12.14 -9.43
CA THR A 220 10.92 -13.35 -9.53
C THR A 220 10.18 -14.58 -9.03
N LEU A 221 9.39 -14.43 -7.95
CA LEU A 221 8.60 -15.52 -7.37
C LEU A 221 7.43 -15.95 -8.27
N PHE A 222 6.89 -15.03 -9.06
CA PHE A 222 5.88 -15.33 -10.08
C PHE A 222 6.48 -15.77 -11.43
N GLY A 223 7.80 -15.66 -11.61
CA GLY A 223 8.49 -16.07 -12.83
C GLY A 223 8.75 -17.58 -12.90
N ASP A 224 8.82 -18.10 -14.12
CA ASP A 224 9.18 -19.50 -14.34
C ASP A 224 10.61 -19.80 -13.88
N CYS A 225 10.80 -20.95 -13.22
CA CYS A 225 12.10 -21.39 -12.69
C CYS A 225 13.21 -21.57 -13.74
N LYS A 226 12.90 -21.49 -15.04
CA LYS A 226 13.88 -21.60 -16.13
C LYS A 226 14.82 -20.39 -16.24
N HIS A 227 14.49 -19.27 -15.60
CA HIS A 227 15.26 -18.01 -15.70
C HIS A 227 15.95 -17.57 -14.39
N LEU A 228 16.04 -18.42 -13.36
CA LEU A 228 16.81 -18.04 -12.17
C LEU A 228 18.30 -17.87 -12.51
N PRO A 229 18.94 -16.74 -12.13
CA PRO A 229 20.39 -16.63 -12.22
C PRO A 229 21.04 -17.73 -11.36
N PRO A 230 22.15 -18.34 -11.80
CA PRO A 230 22.80 -19.39 -11.04
C PRO A 230 23.13 -18.89 -9.63
N ALA A 231 22.66 -19.63 -8.62
CA ALA A 231 22.96 -19.36 -7.22
C ALA A 231 24.48 -19.44 -7.00
N GLY A 232 25.14 -18.29 -7.04
CA GLY A 232 26.58 -18.18 -6.84
C GLY A 232 27.32 -17.62 -8.05
N ARG A 233 27.36 -16.28 -8.15
CA ARG A 233 28.59 -15.53 -8.45
C ARG A 233 28.42 -14.14 -7.86
N ALA A 234 29.37 -13.80 -6.99
CA ALA A 234 29.47 -12.56 -6.24
C ALA A 234 29.55 -11.32 -7.14
#